data_AF-A0A970WE52-F1
#
_entry.id   AF-A0A970WE52-F1
#
_cell.length_a   1.000
_cell.length_b   1.000
_cell.length_c   1.000
_cell.angle_alpha   90.00
_cell.angle_beta   90.00
_cell.angle_gamma   90.00
#
_symmetry.space_group_name_H-M   'P 1'
#
loop_
_entity.id
_entity.type
_entity.pdbx_description
1 polymer ?
#
loop_
_entity_poly.entity_id
_entity_poly.type
_entity_poly.pdbx_seq_one_letter_code
_entity_poly.pdbx_strand_id
1 'polypeptide(L)'
;APALFTDMMHMSDGVIGHGNKMGEGWLLTSEMMELQSAGFENIVCAQPFGCLPNHICGKGMINKIRAIYPNANITPIDYDPSATRVNQENRIKLMLSVAKERLDNGTKQPPKPIYGTIETEKAEVKA
;
A
#
# COMPACT_ATOMS: atom_id res chain seq x y z
N ALA A 1 16.36 -7.04 2.63
CA ALA A 1 16.68 -5.93 3.55
C ALA A 1 15.67 -4.81 3.27
N PRO A 2 15.27 -4.01 4.26
CA PRO A 2 14.41 -2.85 3.99
C PRO A 2 15.09 -1.90 2.99
N ALA A 3 14.29 -1.22 2.17
CA ALA A 3 14.78 -0.23 1.22
C ALA A 3 15.52 0.92 1.92
N LEU A 4 16.38 1.62 1.18
CA LEU A 4 17.05 2.80 1.72
C LEU A 4 16.02 3.90 1.97
N PHE A 5 16.28 4.75 2.96
CA PHE A 5 15.41 5.87 3.28
C PHE A 5 15.12 6.79 2.06
N THR A 6 16.12 6.99 1.20
CA THR A 6 15.99 7.76 -0.04
C THR A 6 15.03 7.10 -1.03
N ASP A 7 15.06 5.77 -1.12
CA ASP A 7 14.16 5.02 -1.99
C ASP A 7 12.72 5.11 -1.48
N MET A 8 12.54 5.05 -0.15
CA MET A 8 11.23 5.24 0.49
C MET A 8 10.64 6.62 0.19
N MET A 9 11.46 7.68 0.24
CA MET A 9 11.01 9.02 -0.16
C MET A 9 10.50 9.03 -1.60
N HIS A 10 11.26 8.46 -2.55
CA HIS A 10 10.86 8.37 -3.95
C HIS A 10 9.61 7.50 -4.16
N MET A 11 9.38 6.46 -3.36
CA MET A 11 8.17 5.64 -3.45
C MET A 11 6.90 6.39 -3.03
N SER A 12 7.01 7.43 -2.19
CA SER A 12 5.86 8.28 -1.84
C SER A 12 5.49 9.30 -2.91
N ASP A 13 6.39 9.59 -3.85
CA ASP A 13 6.20 10.62 -4.86
C ASP A 13 4.99 10.30 -5.74
N GLY A 14 4.18 11.32 -5.99
CA GLY A 14 2.93 11.15 -6.72
C GLY A 14 1.82 10.43 -5.93
N VAL A 15 2.10 9.87 -4.74
CA VAL A 15 1.11 9.21 -3.85
C VAL A 15 0.71 10.12 -2.70
N ILE A 16 1.67 10.54 -1.87
CA ILE A 16 1.45 11.40 -0.70
C ILE A 16 2.54 12.47 -0.62
N GLY A 17 2.20 13.69 -0.24
CA GLY A 17 3.20 14.77 -0.13
C GLY A 17 4.08 14.60 1.11
N HIS A 18 5.39 14.86 0.99
CA HIS A 18 6.35 14.81 2.11
C HIS A 18 6.05 15.82 3.23
N GLY A 19 5.17 16.79 3.00
CA GLY A 19 4.63 17.67 4.06
C GLY A 19 3.89 16.92 5.16
N ASN A 20 3.35 15.73 4.87
CA ASN A 20 2.79 14.82 5.86
C ASN A 20 3.92 14.12 6.64
N LYS A 21 4.65 14.86 7.48
CA LYS A 21 5.87 14.37 8.17
C LYS A 21 5.72 14.12 9.67
N MET A 22 4.51 14.27 10.20
CA MET A 22 4.26 14.09 11.64
C MET A 22 3.93 12.62 11.93
N GLY A 23 4.49 12.07 13.02
CA GLY A 23 4.46 10.64 13.28
C GLY A 23 5.19 9.88 12.18
N GLU A 24 4.62 8.77 11.71
CA GLU A 24 5.14 8.05 10.53
C GLU A 24 4.89 8.83 9.23
N GLY A 25 3.77 9.55 9.15
CA GLY A 25 3.47 10.42 8.02
C GLY A 25 3.50 9.73 6.66
N TRP A 26 4.24 10.29 5.70
CA TRP A 26 4.44 9.77 4.35
C TRP A 26 5.19 8.43 4.32
N LEU A 27 5.96 8.11 5.37
CA LEU A 27 6.74 6.87 5.43
C LEU A 27 5.81 5.65 5.46
N LEU A 28 4.70 5.71 6.20
CA LEU A 28 3.73 4.61 6.30
C LEU A 28 3.15 4.25 4.92
N THR A 29 2.80 5.25 4.11
CA THR A 29 2.34 5.02 2.74
C THR A 29 3.45 4.38 1.89
N SER A 30 4.69 4.82 2.08
CA SER A 30 5.86 4.30 1.35
C SER A 30 6.16 2.85 1.69
N GLU A 31 6.05 2.46 2.96
CA GLU A 31 6.19 1.07 3.40
C GLU A 31 5.12 0.17 2.79
N MET A 32 3.87 0.64 2.70
CA MET A 32 2.84 -0.11 1.98
C MET A 32 3.18 -0.26 0.49
N MET A 33 3.78 0.76 -0.14
CA MET A 33 4.24 0.72 -1.53
C MET A 33 5.42 -0.23 -1.73
N GLU A 34 6.41 -0.21 -0.83
CA GLU A 34 7.56 -1.11 -0.82
C GLU A 34 7.11 -2.57 -0.72
N LEU A 35 6.19 -2.87 0.21
CA LEU A 35 5.62 -4.20 0.38
C LEU A 35 4.92 -4.68 -0.90
N GLN A 36 4.13 -3.82 -1.55
CA GLN A 36 3.48 -4.17 -2.82
C GLN A 36 4.50 -4.41 -3.94
N SER A 37 5.53 -3.56 -4.03
CA SER A 37 6.63 -3.75 -5.01
C SER A 37 7.42 -5.04 -4.77
N ALA A 38 7.54 -5.47 -3.52
CA ALA A 38 8.17 -6.73 -3.15
C ALA A 38 7.24 -7.96 -3.37
N GLY A 39 6.01 -7.76 -3.85
CA GLY A 39 5.06 -8.82 -4.17
C GLY A 39 4.09 -9.17 -3.04
N PHE A 40 4.09 -8.41 -1.93
CA PHE A 40 3.12 -8.58 -0.85
C PHE A 40 1.81 -7.85 -1.17
N GLU A 41 0.85 -8.60 -1.72
CA GLU A 41 -0.45 -8.06 -2.11
C GLU A 41 -1.35 -7.77 -0.90
N ASN A 42 -1.28 -8.61 0.13
CA ASN A 42 -2.18 -8.58 1.28
C ASN A 42 -1.52 -7.87 2.46
N ILE A 43 -2.06 -6.72 2.88
CA ILE A 43 -1.51 -5.91 3.97
C ILE A 43 -2.59 -5.67 5.02
N VAL A 44 -2.26 -5.92 6.29
CA VAL A 44 -3.08 -5.51 7.42
C VAL A 44 -2.51 -4.24 8.01
N CYS A 45 -3.31 -3.18 8.06
CA CYS A 45 -2.96 -1.94 8.74
C CYS A 45 -3.65 -1.95 10.12
N ALA A 46 -2.89 -2.24 11.18
CA ALA A 46 -3.40 -2.23 12.55
C ALA A 46 -3.39 -0.79 13.07
N GLN A 47 -4.58 -0.21 13.24
CA GLN A 47 -4.75 1.21 13.53
C GLN A 47 -5.13 1.38 15.00
N PRO A 48 -4.21 1.87 15.86
CA PRO A 48 -4.58 2.18 17.23
C PRO A 48 -5.51 3.40 17.29
N PHE A 49 -6.23 3.51 18.39
CA PHE A 49 -7.10 4.66 18.65
C PHE A 49 -6.36 5.99 18.48
N GLY A 50 -6.97 6.92 17.74
CA GLY A 50 -6.46 8.30 17.59
C GLY A 50 -5.19 8.46 16.75
N CYS A 51 -4.67 7.42 16.11
CA CYS A 51 -3.44 7.51 15.33
C CYS A 51 -3.65 8.16 13.95
N LEU A 52 -3.61 9.49 13.90
CA LEU A 52 -3.81 10.29 12.68
C LEU A 52 -2.95 9.83 11.48
N PRO A 53 -1.66 9.45 11.63
CA PRO A 53 -0.88 8.90 10.52
C PRO A 53 -1.53 7.65 9.91
N ASN A 54 -1.96 6.68 10.73
CA ASN A 54 -2.65 5.50 10.25
C ASN A 54 -3.99 5.84 9.57
N HIS A 55 -4.78 6.74 10.15
CA HIS A 55 -6.11 7.10 9.64
C HIS A 55 -6.05 7.94 8.35
N ILE A 56 -5.14 8.92 8.27
CA ILE A 56 -5.03 9.87 7.15
C ILE A 56 -4.03 9.39 6.09
N CYS A 57 -2.79 9.07 6.49
CA CYS A 57 -1.73 8.70 5.55
C CYS A 57 -1.80 7.22 5.15
N GLY A 58 -2.14 6.33 6.08
CA GLY A 58 -2.35 4.90 5.77
C GLY A 58 -3.68 4.67 5.04
N LYS A 59 -4.79 4.69 5.80
CA LYS A 59 -6.14 4.38 5.31
C LYS A 59 -6.60 5.33 4.20
N GLY A 60 -6.29 6.62 4.30
CA GLY A 60 -6.64 7.60 3.27
C GLY A 60 -5.95 7.35 1.92
N MET A 61 -4.76 6.72 1.91
CA MET A 61 -4.01 6.47 0.66
C MET A 61 -4.32 5.11 0.02
N ILE A 62 -5.07 4.22 0.69
CA ILE A 62 -5.39 2.88 0.18
C ILE A 62 -5.95 2.90 -1.25
N ASN A 63 -6.87 3.81 -1.55
CA ASN A 63 -7.47 3.89 -2.89
C ASN A 63 -6.45 4.29 -3.96
N LYS A 64 -5.51 5.18 -3.61
CA LYS A 64 -4.44 5.61 -4.51
C LYS A 64 -3.41 4.51 -4.71
N ILE A 65 -3.05 3.79 -3.65
CA ILE A 65 -2.20 2.59 -3.74
C ILE A 65 -2.86 1.55 -4.64
N ARG A 66 -4.16 1.26 -4.49
CA ARG A 66 -4.90 0.32 -5.36
C ARG A 66 -4.96 0.76 -6.82
N ALA A 67 -4.95 2.07 -7.09
CA ALA A 67 -4.89 2.56 -8.46
C ALA A 67 -3.57 2.21 -9.14
N ILE A 68 -2.47 2.13 -8.36
CA ILE A 68 -1.12 1.80 -8.79
C ILE A 68 -0.88 0.29 -8.76
N TYR A 69 -1.30 -0.39 -7.70
CA TYR A 69 -1.21 -1.82 -7.49
C TYR A 69 -2.62 -2.42 -7.49
N PRO A 70 -3.17 -2.83 -8.65
CA PRO A 70 -4.56 -3.30 -8.73
C PRO A 70 -4.84 -4.54 -7.85
N ASN A 71 -3.80 -5.35 -7.58
CA ASN A 71 -3.91 -6.51 -6.70
C ASN A 71 -3.75 -6.15 -5.21
N ALA A 72 -3.56 -4.88 -4.84
CA ALA A 72 -3.38 -4.51 -3.44
C ALA A 72 -4.66 -4.80 -2.62
N ASN A 73 -4.54 -5.73 -1.67
CA ASN A 73 -5.56 -6.10 -0.70
C ASN A 73 -5.18 -5.57 0.69
N ILE A 74 -5.35 -4.26 0.86
CA ILE A 74 -5.02 -3.56 2.11
C ILE A 74 -6.27 -3.45 2.98
N THR A 75 -6.21 -3.99 4.20
CA THR A 75 -7.33 -3.98 5.14
C THR A 75 -6.96 -3.23 6.43
N PRO A 76 -7.59 -2.07 6.71
CA PRO A 76 -7.45 -1.40 7.99
C PRO A 76 -8.28 -2.10 9.08
N ILE A 77 -7.66 -2.25 10.26
CA ILE A 77 -8.26 -2.83 11.45
C ILE A 77 -8.11 -1.85 12.60
N ASP A 78 -9.25 -1.37 13.09
CA ASP A 78 -9.30 -0.44 14.22
C ASP A 78 -9.15 -1.21 15.54
N TYR A 79 -8.06 -0.94 16.25
CA TYR A 79 -7.81 -1.34 17.64
C TYR A 79 -8.15 -0.17 18.56
N ASP A 80 -9.45 0.06 18.68
CA ASP A 80 -10.07 1.12 19.49
C ASP A 80 -11.06 0.47 20.47
N PRO A 81 -11.16 0.93 21.74
CA PRO A 81 -12.26 0.57 22.64
C PRO A 81 -13.68 0.59 22.01
N SER A 82 -13.93 1.44 21.04
CA SER A 82 -15.21 1.54 20.32
C SER A 82 -15.43 0.41 19.29
N ALA A 83 -14.37 -0.27 18.85
CA ALA A 83 -14.43 -1.36 17.88
C ALA A 83 -14.60 -2.71 18.58
N THR A 84 -15.61 -3.47 18.17
CA THR A 84 -15.81 -4.81 18.72
C THR A 84 -14.77 -5.80 18.20
N ARG A 85 -14.41 -6.78 19.04
CA ARG A 85 -13.57 -7.91 18.63
C ARG A 85 -14.12 -8.62 17.38
N VAL A 86 -15.44 -8.79 17.31
CA VAL A 86 -16.11 -9.42 16.16
C VAL A 86 -15.87 -8.61 14.87
N ASN A 87 -15.88 -7.28 14.92
CA ASN A 87 -15.57 -6.45 13.77
C ASN A 87 -14.12 -6.65 13.28
N GLN A 88 -13.16 -6.72 14.20
CA GLN A 88 -11.75 -6.99 13.87
C GLN A 88 -11.58 -8.37 13.20
N GLU A 89 -12.18 -9.41 13.79
CA GLU A 89 -12.13 -10.77 13.24
C GLU A 89 -12.79 -10.85 11.85
N ASN A 90 -13.93 -10.19 11.65
CA ASN A 90 -14.63 -10.19 10.36
C ASN A 90 -13.84 -9.49 9.26
N ARG A 91 -13.13 -8.40 9.57
CA ARG A 91 -12.24 -7.72 8.62
C ARG A 91 -11.09 -8.63 8.17
N ILE A 92 -10.46 -9.34 9.12
CA ILE A 92 -9.39 -10.29 8.80
C ILE A 92 -9.94 -11.46 7.98
N LYS A 93 -11.07 -12.04 8.39
CA LYS A 93 -11.71 -13.15 7.66
C LYS A 93 -12.06 -12.76 6.23
N LEU A 94 -12.64 -11.56 6.03
CA LEU A 94 -12.96 -11.07 4.69
C LEU A 94 -11.71 -10.88 3.84
N MET A 95 -10.66 -10.29 4.40
CA MET A 95 -9.37 -10.12 3.72
C MET A 95 -8.79 -11.47 3.27
N LEU A 96 -8.78 -12.47 4.16
CA LEU A 96 -8.29 -13.81 3.88
C LEU A 96 -9.13 -14.55 2.85
N SER A 97 -10.46 -14.39 2.87
CA SER A 97 -11.35 -14.97 1.86
C SER A 97 -11.04 -14.43 0.46
N VAL A 98 -10.86 -13.11 0.33
CA VAL A 98 -10.45 -12.48 -0.94
C VAL A 98 -9.06 -12.95 -1.37
N ALA A 99 -8.12 -13.06 -0.43
CA ALA A 99 -6.77 -13.57 -0.72
C ALA A 99 -6.80 -15.01 -1.24
N LYS A 100 -7.62 -15.88 -0.63
CA LYS A 100 -7.81 -17.27 -1.05
C LYS A 100 -8.41 -17.37 -2.44
N GLU A 101 -9.48 -16.62 -2.71
CA GLU A 101 -10.13 -16.59 -4.03
C GLU A 101 -9.16 -16.19 -5.15
N ARG A 102 -8.25 -15.23 -4.88
CA ARG A 102 -7.23 -14.81 -5.85
C ARG A 102 -6.15 -15.86 -6.09
N LEU A 103 -5.76 -16.61 -5.05
CA LEU A 103 -4.83 -17.74 -5.20
C LEU A 103 -5.44 -18.84 -6.07
N ASP A 104 -6.71 -19.15 -5.85
CA ASP A 104 -7.43 -20.18 -6.62
C ASP A 104 -7.63 -19.77 -8.10
N ASN A 105 -7.85 -18.47 -8.36
CA ASN A 105 -8.11 -17.94 -9.70
C ASN A 105 -6.87 -17.52 -10.50
N GLY A 106 -5.68 -17.45 -9.87
CA GLY A 106 -4.40 -17.17 -10.54
C GLY A 106 -4.29 -15.77 -11.19
N THR A 107 -5.16 -14.83 -10.86
CA THR A 107 -5.22 -13.51 -11.49
C THR A 107 -4.30 -12.50 -10.79
N LYS A 108 -3.18 -12.18 -11.42
CA LYS A 108 -2.29 -11.08 -11.01
C LYS A 108 -2.16 -10.06 -12.14
N GLN A 109 -2.56 -8.82 -11.88
CA GLN A 109 -2.25 -7.70 -12.77
C GLN A 109 -0.87 -7.13 -12.43
N PRO A 110 -0.07 -6.74 -13.44
CA PRO A 110 1.18 -6.04 -13.18
C PRO A 110 0.90 -4.68 -12.52
N PRO A 111 1.79 -4.21 -11.63
CA PRO A 111 1.69 -2.88 -11.06
C PRO A 111 1.80 -1.81 -12.15
N LYS A 112 1.04 -0.73 -12.01
CA LYS A 112 1.17 0.44 -12.87
C LYS A 112 2.44 1.21 -12.51
N PRO A 113 3.11 1.83 -13.50
CA PRO A 113 4.27 2.68 -13.23
C PRO A 113 3.91 3.81 -12.26
N ILE A 114 4.74 4.02 -11.24
CA ILE A 114 4.57 5.07 -10.21
C ILE A 114 4.86 6.47 -10.80
N TYR A 115 5.73 6.54 -11.81
CA TYR A 115 6.11 7.78 -12.49
C TYR A 115 5.50 7.84 -13.89
N GLY A 116 4.98 9.01 -14.26
CA GLY A 116 4.62 9.31 -15.65
C GLY A 116 5.89 9.33 -16.51
N THR A 117 5.92 8.50 -17.55
CA THR A 117 6.83 8.57 -18.70
C THR A 117 8.22 9.17 -18.41
N ILE A 118 9.14 8.36 -17.89
CA ILE A 118 10.48 8.41 -18.51
C ILE A 118 10.30 7.55 -19.76
N GLU A 119 10.30 8.22 -20.90
CA GLU A 119 10.21 7.61 -22.21
C GLU A 119 11.07 6.33 -22.26
N THR A 120 10.43 5.19 -22.51
CA THR A 120 11.08 4.14 -23.30
C THR A 120 11.20 4.65 -24.73
N GLU A 121 11.95 5.73 -24.94
CA GLU A 121 12.47 6.07 -26.26
C GLU A 121 13.69 5.19 -26.51
N LYS A 122 13.47 4.19 -27.36
CA LYS A 122 14.43 3.65 -28.32
C LYS A 122 15.89 3.53 -27.85
N ALA A 123 16.21 2.37 -27.28
CA ALA A 123 17.52 1.76 -27.52
C ALA A 123 17.42 0.80 -28.72
N GLU A 124 17.15 1.34 -29.91
CA GLU A 124 17.75 0.75 -31.12
C GLU A 124 19.23 1.14 -31.06
N VAL A 125 20.07 0.24 -30.55
CA VAL A 125 21.50 0.32 -30.82
C VAL A 125 21.71 -0.10 -32.27
N LYS A 126 21.66 0.90 -33.17
CA LYS A 126 22.28 0.85 -34.49
C LYS A 126 23.25 2.01 -34.61
N ALA A 127 24.52 1.69 -34.43
CA ALA A 127 25.65 2.24 -35.15
C ALA A 127 26.70 1.12 -35.23
#